data_AF-A0A947HD92-F1
#
_entry.id   AF-A0A947HD92-F1
#
_cell.length_a   1.000
_cell.length_b   1.000
_cell.length_c   1.000
_cell.angle_alpha   90.00
_cell.angle_beta   90.00
_cell.angle_gamma   90.00
#
_symmetry.space_group_name_H-M   'P 1'
#
loop_
_entity.id
_entity.type
_entity.pdbx_description
1 polymer ?
#
loop_
_entity_poly.entity_id
_entity_poly.type
_entity_poly.pdbx_seq_one_letter_code
_entity_poly.pdbx_strand_id
1 'polypeptide(L)'
;MKNLRKSNSPSNQASNPQLKALQNQLQGPVSLWADLSPNAQTELCLQFLALPLLQKEGEISPAVRQVLAPSAADLAPQVSQLYSEMPRQFSKLQDILDKTVALFLVPEED
;
A
#
# COMPACT_ATOMS: atom_id res chain seq x y z
N MET A 1 -19.70 -29.29 34.89
CA MET A 1 -18.91 -28.08 35.22
C MET A 1 -17.69 -28.04 34.31
N LYS A 2 -17.45 -26.88 33.68
CA LYS A 2 -16.18 -26.27 33.22
C LYS A 2 -15.02 -27.23 32.84
N ASN A 3 -14.44 -27.15 31.66
CA ASN A 3 -13.52 -26.05 31.35
C ASN A 3 -13.46 -25.70 29.86
N LEU A 4 -13.72 -24.41 29.62
CA LEU A 4 -13.41 -23.64 28.43
C LEU A 4 -11.91 -23.28 28.38
N ARG A 5 -11.42 -23.12 27.15
CA ARG A 5 -10.30 -22.26 26.69
C ARG A 5 -8.87 -22.72 27.01
N LYS A 6 -8.09 -22.89 25.93
CA LYS A 6 -7.09 -21.89 25.49
C LYS A 6 -6.53 -22.30 24.12
N SER A 7 -7.15 -21.81 23.05
CA SER A 7 -6.52 -21.78 21.73
C SER A 7 -5.57 -20.58 21.69
N ASN A 8 -4.39 -20.72 22.28
CA ASN A 8 -3.28 -19.78 22.06
C ASN A 8 -2.57 -20.23 20.78
N SER A 9 -3.09 -19.81 19.63
CA SER A 9 -2.29 -19.81 18.40
C SER A 9 -1.62 -18.43 18.31
N PRO A 10 -0.29 -18.32 18.43
CA PRO A 10 0.39 -17.10 18.04
C PRO A 10 0.14 -16.88 16.55
N SER A 11 -0.52 -15.78 16.21
CA SER A 11 -0.77 -15.36 14.83
C SER A 11 0.57 -15.32 14.10
N ASN A 12 0.75 -16.28 13.20
CA ASN A 12 1.99 -16.52 12.46
C ASN A 12 2.14 -15.40 11.41
N GLN A 13 2.64 -14.23 11.82
CA GLN A 13 2.96 -13.09 10.94
C GLN A 13 4.06 -13.42 9.89
N ALA A 14 4.59 -14.65 9.89
CA ALA A 14 5.76 -15.04 9.11
C ALA A 14 5.48 -15.47 7.65
N SER A 15 4.23 -15.60 7.19
CA SER A 15 3.98 -16.31 5.93
C SER A 15 2.88 -15.73 5.05
N ASN A 16 2.74 -14.40 4.97
CA ASN A 16 1.97 -13.82 3.87
C ASN A 16 2.89 -13.49 2.68
N PRO A 17 2.96 -14.33 1.64
CA PRO A 17 3.81 -14.08 0.48
C PRO A 17 3.42 -12.80 -0.27
N GLN A 18 2.13 -12.41 -0.26
CA GLN A 18 1.68 -11.17 -0.89
C GLN A 18 2.20 -9.95 -0.14
N LEU A 19 2.08 -9.94 1.19
CA LEU A 19 2.62 -8.85 2.02
C LEU A 19 4.14 -8.73 1.87
N LYS A 20 4.86 -9.85 1.85
CA LYS A 20 6.31 -9.84 1.67
C LYS A 20 6.72 -9.34 0.28
N ALA A 21 6.01 -9.76 -0.77
CA ALA A 21 6.24 -9.28 -2.13
C ALA A 21 5.99 -7.76 -2.24
N LEU A 22 4.88 -7.29 -1.69
CA LEU A 22 4.54 -5.86 -1.65
C LEU A 22 5.59 -5.06 -0.87
N GLN A 23 5.98 -5.51 0.32
CA GLN A 23 7.01 -4.84 1.11
C GLN A 23 8.34 -4.76 0.35
N ASN A 24 8.77 -5.83 -0.30
CA ASN A 24 9.98 -5.83 -1.12
C ASN A 24 9.88 -4.83 -2.28
N GLN A 25 8.72 -4.75 -2.94
CA GLN A 25 8.48 -3.78 -4.01
C GLN A 25 8.53 -2.35 -3.48
N LEU A 26 7.85 -2.06 -2.36
CA LEU A 26 7.82 -0.74 -1.73
C LEU A 26 9.19 -0.26 -1.24
N GLN A 27 10.06 -1.19 -0.84
CA GLN A 27 11.46 -0.89 -0.47
C GLN A 27 12.39 -0.72 -1.68
N GLY A 28 11.92 -1.02 -2.88
CA GLY A 28 12.64 -0.81 -4.13
C GLY A 28 12.85 0.68 -4.46
N PRO A 29 13.81 0.99 -5.34
CA PRO A 29 14.12 2.37 -5.70
C PRO A 29 12.93 3.04 -6.37
N VAL A 30 12.72 4.32 -6.09
CA VAL A 30 11.60 5.09 -6.65
C VAL A 30 11.60 5.12 -8.19
N SER A 31 12.77 4.97 -8.82
CA SER A 31 12.92 4.93 -10.28
C SER A 31 12.09 3.84 -10.94
N LEU A 32 11.80 2.74 -10.22
CA LEU A 32 10.93 1.68 -10.71
C LEU A 32 9.52 2.18 -11.04
N TRP A 33 9.06 3.28 -10.43
CA TRP A 33 7.76 3.87 -10.72
C TRP A 33 7.57 4.17 -12.21
N ALA A 34 8.61 4.72 -12.84
CA ALA A 34 8.60 5.09 -14.25
C ALA A 34 8.59 3.87 -15.19
N ASP A 35 9.07 2.72 -14.72
CA ASP A 35 9.13 1.47 -15.48
C ASP A 35 7.82 0.67 -15.40
N LEU A 36 6.93 1.01 -14.46
CA LEU A 36 5.63 0.36 -14.31
C LEU A 36 4.65 0.84 -15.38
N SER A 37 3.84 -0.09 -15.90
CA SER A 37 2.69 0.28 -16.73
C SER A 37 1.64 1.02 -15.90
N PRO A 38 0.76 1.84 -16.51
CA PRO A 38 -0.29 2.56 -15.77
C PRO A 38 -1.17 1.63 -14.93
N ASN A 39 -1.50 0.45 -15.45
CA ASN A 39 -2.28 -0.54 -14.70
C ASN A 39 -1.50 -1.09 -13.49
N ALA A 40 -0.18 -1.28 -13.63
CA ALA A 40 0.66 -1.76 -12.53
C ALA A 40 0.89 -0.66 -11.47
N GLN A 41 0.94 0.61 -11.87
CA GLN A 41 0.97 1.75 -10.96
C GLN A 41 -0.32 1.81 -10.12
N THR A 42 -1.48 1.70 -10.76
CA THR A 42 -2.78 1.66 -10.06
C THR A 42 -2.89 0.45 -9.12
N GLU A 43 -2.48 -0.74 -9.55
CA GLU A 43 -2.48 -1.93 -8.68
C GLU A 43 -1.52 -1.77 -7.49
N LEU A 44 -0.34 -1.17 -7.68
CA LEU A 44 0.58 -0.87 -6.58
C LEU A 44 -0.05 0.11 -5.58
N CYS A 45 -0.69 1.17 -6.06
CA CYS A 45 -1.45 2.11 -5.23
C CYS A 45 -2.58 1.41 -4.46
N LEU A 46 -3.33 0.52 -5.11
CA LEU A 46 -4.40 -0.26 -4.45
C LEU A 46 -3.83 -1.12 -3.32
N GLN A 47 -2.77 -1.87 -3.61
CA GLN A 47 -2.12 -2.74 -2.63
C GLN A 47 -1.53 -1.94 -1.46
N PHE A 48 -0.99 -0.76 -1.75
CA PHE A 48 -0.49 0.17 -0.74
C PHE A 48 -1.61 0.72 0.16
N LEU A 49 -2.74 1.16 -0.41
CA LEU A 49 -3.91 1.58 0.37
C LEU A 49 -4.50 0.44 1.20
N ALA A 50 -4.44 -0.78 0.68
CA ALA A 50 -4.91 -1.98 1.38
C ALA A 50 -3.91 -2.54 2.40
N LEU A 51 -2.71 -1.96 2.52
CA LEU A 51 -1.61 -2.50 3.33
C LEU A 51 -1.99 -2.74 4.81
N PRO A 52 -2.76 -1.87 5.50
CA PRO A 52 -3.24 -2.14 6.85
C PRO A 52 -4.16 -3.37 6.95
N LEU A 53 -4.97 -3.63 5.92
CA LEU A 53 -5.85 -4.80 5.84
C LEU A 53 -5.03 -6.05 5.51
N LEU A 54 -4.09 -5.95 4.56
CA LEU A 54 -3.19 -7.04 4.21
C LEU A 54 -2.35 -7.52 5.41
N GLN A 55 -1.96 -6.60 6.30
CA GLN A 55 -1.26 -6.90 7.54
C GLN A 55 -2.14 -7.59 8.60
N LYS A 56 -3.45 -7.30 8.62
CA LYS A 56 -4.41 -7.84 9.61
C LYS A 56 -5.02 -9.17 9.17
N GLU A 57 -5.46 -9.23 7.92
CA GLU A 57 -6.27 -10.33 7.37
C GLU A 57 -5.46 -11.27 6.46
N GLY A 58 -4.31 -10.82 5.95
CA GLY A 58 -3.45 -11.63 5.11
C GLY A 58 -3.85 -11.67 3.63
N GLU A 59 -5.01 -11.13 3.27
CA GLU A 59 -5.47 -11.07 1.87
C GLU A 59 -6.29 -9.79 1.63
N ILE A 60 -6.43 -9.40 0.36
CA ILE A 60 -7.30 -8.29 -0.04
C ILE A 60 -8.57 -8.90 -0.64
N SER A 61 -9.67 -8.81 0.09
CA SER A 61 -10.96 -9.30 -0.42
C SER A 61 -11.40 -8.52 -1.67
N PRO A 62 -12.20 -9.12 -2.57
CA PRO A 62 -12.73 -8.44 -3.75
C PRO A 62 -13.55 -7.18 -3.41
N ALA A 63 -14.26 -7.20 -2.28
CA ALA A 63 -15.03 -6.05 -1.80
C ALA A 63 -14.10 -4.87 -1.44
N VAL A 64 -13.01 -5.15 -0.72
CA VAL A 64 -12.00 -4.13 -0.39
C VAL A 64 -11.36 -3.58 -1.66
N ARG A 65 -11.03 -4.44 -2.63
CA ARG A 65 -10.50 -4.00 -3.93
C ARG A 65 -11.46 -3.03 -4.63
N GLN A 66 -12.75 -3.34 -4.68
CA GLN A 66 -13.75 -2.46 -5.31
C GLN A 66 -13.86 -1.11 -4.60
N VAL A 67 -13.80 -1.10 -3.26
CA VAL A 67 -13.85 0.14 -2.48
C VAL A 67 -12.61 1.01 -2.70
N LEU A 68 -11.41 0.39 -2.78
CA LEU A 68 -10.15 1.12 -2.91
C LEU A 68 -9.78 1.45 -4.37
N ALA A 69 -10.35 0.77 -5.36
CA ALA A 69 -10.00 0.93 -6.77
C ALA A 69 -10.14 2.39 -7.28
N PRO A 70 -11.21 3.14 -6.98
CA PRO A 70 -11.30 4.54 -7.38
C PRO A 70 -10.17 5.39 -6.77
N SER A 71 -9.92 5.26 -5.46
CA SER A 71 -8.86 5.98 -4.77
C SER A 71 -7.47 5.62 -5.31
N ALA A 72 -7.24 4.36 -5.68
CA ALA A 72 -5.99 3.93 -6.29
C ALA A 72 -5.81 4.51 -7.71
N ALA A 73 -6.88 4.56 -8.50
CA ALA A 73 -6.87 5.15 -9.84
C ALA A 73 -6.62 6.66 -9.80
N ASP A 74 -7.11 7.35 -8.77
CA ASP A 74 -6.85 8.77 -8.54
C ASP A 74 -5.44 9.03 -7.99
N LEU A 75 -4.92 8.13 -7.14
CA LEU A 75 -3.60 8.26 -6.52
C LEU A 75 -2.46 8.09 -7.54
N ALA A 76 -2.55 7.13 -8.45
CA ALA A 76 -1.49 6.84 -9.42
C ALA A 76 -1.03 8.06 -10.26
N PRO A 77 -1.91 8.89 -10.85
CA PRO A 77 -1.47 10.08 -11.58
C PRO A 77 -0.83 11.12 -10.65
N GLN A 78 -1.24 11.23 -9.39
CA GLN A 78 -0.67 12.16 -8.42
C GLN A 78 0.75 11.74 -8.00
N VAL A 79 0.97 10.44 -7.79
CA VAL A 79 2.32 9.89 -7.56
C VAL A 79 3.21 10.18 -8.75
N SER A 80 2.68 10.02 -9.98
CA SER A 80 3.42 10.30 -11.21
C SER A 80 3.77 11.79 -11.35
N GLN A 81 2.84 12.67 -10.97
CA GLN A 81 3.09 14.11 -10.93
C GLN A 81 4.17 14.45 -9.90
N LEU A 82 4.04 13.98 -8.67
CA LEU A 82 5.01 14.22 -7.61
C LEU A 82 6.40 13.67 -7.96
N TYR A 83 6.45 12.50 -8.61
CA TYR A 83 7.69 11.90 -9.09
C TYR A 83 8.38 12.80 -10.13
N SER A 84 7.59 13.38 -11.04
CA SER A 84 8.10 14.26 -12.09
C SER A 84 8.57 15.61 -11.55
N GLU A 85 7.89 16.14 -10.54
CA GLU A 85 8.24 17.41 -9.90
C GLU A 85 9.48 17.28 -8.98
N MET A 86 9.61 16.15 -8.28
CA MET A 86 10.62 15.97 -7.23
C MET A 86 11.36 14.62 -7.33
N PRO A 87 11.98 14.28 -8.49
CA PRO A 87 12.52 12.94 -8.76
C PRO A 87 13.70 12.55 -7.84
N ARG A 88 14.34 13.51 -7.19
CA ARG A 88 15.50 13.30 -6.29
C ARG A 88 15.14 13.32 -4.81
N GLN A 89 13.90 13.63 -4.46
CA GLN A 89 13.49 13.73 -3.04
C GLN A 89 13.14 12.38 -2.42
N PHE A 90 12.79 11.40 -3.25
CA PHE A 90 12.37 10.08 -2.79
C PHE A 90 13.44 9.06 -3.12
N SER A 91 13.75 8.19 -2.17
CA SER A 91 14.70 7.10 -2.41
C SER A 91 13.94 5.82 -2.77
N LYS A 92 12.77 5.61 -2.17
CA LYS A 92 11.98 4.39 -2.30
C LYS A 92 10.56 4.66 -2.82
N LEU A 93 9.95 3.64 -3.40
CA LEU A 93 8.53 3.67 -3.80
C LEU A 93 7.60 3.97 -2.62
N GLN A 94 7.93 3.44 -1.44
CA GLN A 94 7.18 3.75 -0.23
C GLN A 94 7.17 5.25 0.08
N ASP A 95 8.32 5.92 0.01
CA ASP A 95 8.45 7.32 0.43
C ASP A 95 7.54 8.24 -0.40
N ILE A 96 7.50 8.02 -1.72
CA ILE A 96 6.66 8.83 -2.61
C ILE A 96 5.18 8.51 -2.42
N LEU A 97 4.81 7.25 -2.20
CA LEU A 97 3.42 6.86 -1.94
C LEU A 97 2.91 7.43 -0.61
N ASP A 98 3.71 7.31 0.46
CA ASP A 98 3.42 7.89 1.77
C ASP A 98 3.26 9.42 1.66
N LYS A 99 4.19 10.09 0.96
CA LYS A 99 4.11 11.54 0.77
C LYS A 99 2.89 11.93 -0.04
N THR A 100 2.58 11.21 -1.12
CA THR A 100 1.42 11.50 -1.96
C THR A 100 0.14 11.35 -1.16
N VAL A 101 -0.06 10.23 -0.45
CA VAL A 101 -1.25 10.02 0.39
C VAL A 101 -1.34 11.06 1.51
N ALA A 102 -0.22 11.44 2.13
CA ALA A 102 -0.21 12.46 3.16
C ALA A 102 -0.72 13.81 2.66
N LEU A 103 -0.46 14.19 1.39
CA LEU A 103 -0.96 15.44 0.79
C LEU A 103 -2.50 15.50 0.73
N PHE A 104 -3.20 14.36 0.78
CA PHE A 104 -4.67 14.30 0.82
C PHE A 104 -5.24 14.18 2.23
N LEU A 105 -4.40 13.86 3.21
CA LEU A 105 -4.80 13.68 4.60
C LEU A 105 -4.41 14.85 5.50
N VAL A 106 -3.73 15.88 4.97
CA VAL A 106 -3.52 17.12 5.72
C VAL A 106 -4.87 17.84 5.78
N PRO A 107 -5.50 17.99 6.97
CA PRO A 107 -6.61 18.93 7.09
C PRO A 107 -6.07 20.31 6.71
N GLU A 108 -6.79 21.05 5.87
CA GLU A 108 -6.56 22.49 5.74
C GLU A 108 -6.64 23.06 7.16
N GLU A 109 -5.49 23.45 7.72
CA GLU A 109 -5.48 24.28 8.93
C GLU A 109 -6.00 25.65 8.50
N ASP A 110 -7.28 25.89 8.81
CA ASP A 110 -7.93 27.21 8.87
C ASP A 110 -7.25 28.09 9.93
#